data_AF-A0A0E3RSL3-F1
#
_entry.id   AF-A0A0E3RSL3-F1
#
_cell.length_a   1.000
_cell.length_b   1.000
_cell.length_c   1.000
_cell.angle_alpha   90.00
_cell.angle_beta   90.00
_cell.angle_gamma   90.00
#
_symmetry.space_group_name_H-M   'P 1'
#
loop_
_entity.id
_entity.type
_entity.pdbx_description
1 polymer ?
#
loop_
_entity_poly.entity_id
_entity_poly.type
_entity_poly.pdbx_seq_one_letter_code
_entity_poly.pdbx_strand_id
1 'polypeptide(L)'
;MKISKEITIFIVFLTLVVLLGLFTNALSDIRTPANNELKMGGMSIRFEDGTSESEVKAVLENYNMTTNYSIDCNTGSVGNKYYIMVDKDNRDIRRELRKGMEEENKDWIISSSATGIRKGDSYVIAVSEQAVNDEKFLSILNKYDTQVKKFVWCYIRFEKPDGFRYWIPEEDAVKMKNELENNESIITVSIDYINDQ
;
A
#
# COMPACT_ATOMS: atom_id res chain seq x y z
N MET A 1 -72.18 27.34 7.56
CA MET A 1 -71.68 26.82 8.85
C MET A 1 -70.40 27.56 9.18
N LYS A 2 -70.40 28.40 10.22
CA LYS A 2 -69.25 29.25 10.58
C LYS A 2 -68.38 28.43 11.52
N ILE A 3 -67.24 27.93 11.02
CA ILE A 3 -66.31 27.15 11.82
C ILE A 3 -65.79 28.07 12.93
N SER A 4 -65.92 27.66 14.21
CA SER A 4 -65.48 28.47 15.33
C SER A 4 -63.95 28.62 15.30
N LYS A 5 -63.43 29.75 15.79
CA LYS A 5 -61.98 30.04 15.80
C LYS A 5 -61.19 28.94 16.54
N GLU A 6 -61.80 28.34 17.55
CA GLU A 6 -61.23 27.23 18.32
C GLU A 6 -61.11 25.95 17.48
N ILE A 7 -62.12 25.61 16.68
CA ILE A 7 -62.06 24.46 15.77
C ILE A 7 -60.95 24.65 14.72
N THR A 8 -60.79 25.87 14.20
CA THR A 8 -59.70 26.17 13.26
C THR A 8 -58.32 26.00 13.88
N ILE A 9 -58.12 26.47 15.12
CA ILE A 9 -56.84 26.30 15.85
C ILE A 9 -56.55 24.81 16.08
N PHE A 10 -57.57 24.04 16.46
CA PHE A 10 -57.43 22.61 16.71
C PHE A 10 -57.07 21.82 15.45
N ILE A 11 -57.67 22.17 14.30
CA ILE A 11 -57.35 21.56 13.00
C ILE A 11 -55.90 21.88 12.60
N VAL A 12 -55.46 23.13 12.74
CA VAL A 12 -54.08 23.54 12.44
C VAL A 12 -53.08 22.79 13.32
N PHE A 13 -53.37 22.67 14.61
CA PHE A 13 -52.54 21.91 15.54
C PHE A 13 -52.44 20.42 15.14
N LEU A 14 -53.56 19.79 14.80
CA LEU A 14 -53.59 18.41 14.32
C LEU A 14 -52.77 18.21 13.05
N THR A 15 -52.87 19.13 12.08
CA THR A 15 -52.04 19.06 10.87
C THR A 15 -50.55 19.23 11.18
N LEU A 16 -50.19 20.07 12.15
CA LEU A 16 -48.80 20.28 12.56
C LEU A 16 -48.21 19.03 13.24
N VAL A 17 -49.01 18.34 14.07
CA VAL A 17 -48.63 17.09 14.74
C VAL A 17 -48.43 15.96 13.72
N VAL A 18 -49.32 15.84 12.72
CA VAL A 18 -49.17 14.85 11.64
C VAL A 18 -47.92 15.16 10.80
N LEU A 19 -47.67 16.44 10.47
CA LEU A 19 -46.46 16.85 9.77
C LEU A 19 -45.19 16.53 10.60
N LEU A 20 -45.18 16.83 11.91
CA LEU A 20 -44.06 16.48 12.79
C LEU A 20 -43.79 14.96 12.82
N GLY A 21 -44.85 14.15 12.91
CA GLY A 21 -44.74 12.68 12.88
C GLY A 21 -44.17 12.15 11.55
N LEU A 22 -44.50 12.79 10.43
CA LEU A 22 -43.93 12.48 9.12
C LEU A 22 -42.43 12.82 9.03
N PHE A 23 -41.99 13.92 9.65
CA PHE A 23 -40.56 14.29 9.70
C PHE A 23 -39.75 13.41 10.67
N THR A 24 -40.33 12.88 11.75
CA THR A 24 -39.62 11.97 12.67
C THR A 24 -39.35 10.60 12.06
N ASN A 25 -40.23 10.10 11.18
CA ASN A 25 -40.03 8.82 10.48
C ASN A 25 -39.02 8.94 9.32
N ALA A 26 -38.91 10.12 8.71
CA ALA A 26 -37.90 10.40 7.68
C ALA A 26 -36.48 10.57 8.26
N LEU A 27 -36.35 10.87 9.56
CA LEU A 27 -35.05 11.02 10.23
C LEU A 27 -34.43 9.68 10.67
N SER A 28 -35.25 8.65 10.89
CA SER A 28 -34.80 7.28 11.18
C SER A 28 -34.23 6.56 9.97
N ASP A 29 -34.43 7.09 8.76
CA ASP A 29 -33.81 6.62 7.51
C ASP A 29 -32.64 7.54 7.08
N ILE A 30 -32.08 8.32 8.04
CA ILE A 30 -30.74 8.86 7.89
C ILE A 30 -29.79 7.68 8.00
N ARG A 31 -29.43 7.16 6.83
CA ARG A 31 -28.19 6.44 6.53
C ARG A 31 -27.63 5.68 7.73
N THR A 32 -27.79 4.36 7.72
CA THR A 32 -26.70 3.49 8.16
C THR A 32 -25.41 4.18 7.76
N PRO A 33 -24.47 4.51 8.68
CA PRO A 33 -23.21 5.04 8.23
C PRO A 33 -22.71 4.00 7.25
N ALA A 34 -22.53 4.39 5.99
CA ALA A 34 -21.76 3.57 5.07
C ALA A 34 -20.53 3.20 5.90
N ASN A 35 -20.32 1.89 6.11
CA ASN A 35 -19.17 1.44 6.87
C ASN A 35 -17.97 1.93 6.05
N ASN A 36 -17.45 3.11 6.40
CA ASN A 36 -16.37 3.81 5.70
C ASN A 36 -15.03 3.12 5.97
N GLU A 37 -15.08 1.86 6.40
CA GLU A 37 -13.94 1.01 6.60
C GLU A 37 -13.31 0.73 5.24
N LEU A 38 -12.08 1.22 5.07
CA LEU A 38 -11.34 1.01 3.83
C LEU A 38 -11.07 -0.50 3.69
N LYS A 39 -11.33 -1.01 2.49
CA LYS A 39 -11.21 -2.44 2.18
C LYS A 39 -9.86 -2.72 1.52
N MET A 40 -9.06 -3.60 2.12
CA MET A 40 -7.75 -3.97 1.58
C MET A 40 -7.85 -5.28 0.83
N GLY A 41 -7.50 -5.28 -0.46
CA GLY A 41 -7.63 -6.44 -1.34
C GLY A 41 -6.37 -7.29 -1.43
N GLY A 42 -5.24 -6.77 -0.97
CA GLY A 42 -3.96 -7.47 -1.02
C GLY A 42 -2.80 -6.61 -0.55
N MET A 43 -1.59 -7.14 -0.75
CA MET A 43 -0.34 -6.47 -0.43
C MET A 43 0.73 -6.76 -1.47
N SER A 44 1.45 -5.73 -1.88
CA SER A 44 2.68 -5.85 -2.67
C SER A 44 3.89 -5.88 -1.74
N ILE A 45 4.72 -6.91 -1.87
CA ILE A 45 5.88 -7.15 -1.02
C ILE A 45 7.13 -7.21 -1.88
N ARG A 46 8.17 -6.48 -1.46
CA ARG A 46 9.51 -6.56 -2.03
C ARG A 46 10.42 -7.28 -1.06
N PHE A 47 10.94 -8.42 -1.48
CA PHE A 47 11.96 -9.18 -0.78
C PHE A 47 13.35 -8.87 -1.32
N GLU A 48 14.36 -9.18 -0.52
CA GLU A 48 15.76 -9.16 -0.94
C GLU A 48 16.03 -10.07 -2.15
N ASP A 49 17.12 -9.79 -2.83
CA ASP A 49 17.53 -10.53 -4.03
C ASP A 49 17.91 -11.96 -3.67
N GLY A 50 17.55 -12.90 -4.55
CA GLY A 50 17.76 -14.34 -4.32
C GLY A 50 16.75 -15.02 -3.40
N THR A 51 15.78 -14.30 -2.82
CA THR A 51 14.72 -14.92 -2.00
C THR A 51 13.90 -15.92 -2.84
N SER A 52 13.82 -17.16 -2.40
CA SER A 52 13.07 -18.23 -3.08
C SER A 52 11.57 -18.17 -2.80
N GLU A 53 10.75 -18.75 -3.67
CA GLU A 53 9.30 -18.85 -3.44
C GLU A 53 8.97 -19.65 -2.16
N SER A 54 9.79 -20.65 -1.82
CA SER A 54 9.66 -21.41 -0.56
C SER A 54 9.92 -20.55 0.68
N GLU A 55 10.92 -19.66 0.64
CA GLU A 55 11.20 -18.73 1.74
C GLU A 55 10.07 -17.71 1.87
N VAL A 56 9.57 -17.18 0.76
CA VAL A 56 8.40 -16.30 0.76
C VAL A 56 7.20 -17.00 1.43
N LYS A 57 6.88 -18.24 1.03
CA LYS A 57 5.79 -19.01 1.63
C LYS A 57 6.02 -19.21 3.14
N ALA A 58 7.21 -19.64 3.54
CA ALA A 58 7.53 -19.86 4.95
C ALA A 58 7.40 -18.58 5.79
N VAL A 59 7.82 -17.42 5.25
CA VAL A 59 7.64 -16.13 5.91
C VAL A 59 6.16 -15.84 6.09
N LEU A 60 5.35 -16.01 5.05
CA LEU A 60 3.93 -15.65 5.07
C LEU A 60 3.06 -16.62 5.88
N GLU A 61 3.37 -17.92 5.86
CA GLU A 61 2.66 -18.94 6.66
C GLU A 61 2.84 -18.73 8.18
N ASN A 62 3.96 -18.13 8.60
CA ASN A 62 4.21 -17.83 10.02
C ASN A 62 3.31 -16.71 10.57
N TYR A 63 2.77 -15.85 9.72
CA TYR A 63 1.87 -14.76 10.14
C TYR A 63 0.42 -15.22 10.10
N ASN A 64 0.10 -16.30 10.84
CA ASN A 64 -1.22 -16.92 11.04
C ASN A 64 -2.40 -16.15 10.43
N MET A 65 -2.52 -16.15 9.10
CA MET A 65 -3.48 -15.30 8.41
C MET A 65 -4.85 -15.95 8.60
N THR A 66 -5.74 -15.28 9.33
CA THR A 66 -7.11 -15.76 9.54
C THR A 66 -7.93 -15.80 8.24
N THR A 67 -7.38 -15.23 7.16
CA THR A 67 -7.99 -15.09 5.85
C THR A 67 -7.20 -15.91 4.83
N ASN A 68 -7.89 -16.62 3.93
CA ASN A 68 -7.22 -17.31 2.85
C ASN A 68 -6.58 -16.30 1.90
N TYR A 69 -5.47 -16.69 1.28
CA TYR A 69 -4.76 -15.84 0.35
C TYR A 69 -4.05 -16.67 -0.72
N SER A 70 -3.76 -16.03 -1.85
CA SER A 70 -2.83 -16.54 -2.84
C SER A 70 -1.60 -15.64 -2.93
N ILE A 71 -0.46 -16.25 -3.25
CA ILE A 71 0.81 -15.56 -3.47
C ILE A 71 1.13 -15.69 -4.95
N ASP A 72 1.40 -14.57 -5.60
CA ASP A 72 1.95 -14.52 -6.94
C ASP A 72 3.28 -13.78 -6.92
N CYS A 73 4.36 -14.46 -7.31
CA CYS A 73 5.71 -13.89 -7.32
C CYS A 73 6.28 -13.82 -8.73
N ASN A 74 7.08 -12.79 -9.01
CA ASN A 74 7.86 -12.62 -10.23
C ASN A 74 7.04 -12.53 -11.54
N THR A 75 5.78 -12.08 -11.49
CA THR A 75 5.02 -11.77 -12.71
C THR A 75 5.61 -10.53 -13.40
N GLY A 76 6.01 -10.69 -14.65
CA GLY A 76 7.05 -9.89 -15.33
C GLY A 76 6.82 -8.39 -15.54
N SER A 77 5.77 -7.80 -14.97
CA SER A 77 5.39 -6.39 -15.14
C SER A 77 5.26 -5.67 -13.82
N VAL A 78 6.37 -5.51 -13.10
CA VAL A 78 6.41 -4.61 -11.94
C VAL A 78 7.48 -3.55 -12.10
N GLY A 79 7.09 -2.29 -11.92
CA GLY A 79 8.03 -1.17 -11.93
C GLY A 79 9.05 -1.29 -10.79
N ASN A 80 10.19 -0.63 -10.94
CA ASN A 80 11.22 -0.53 -9.89
C ASN A 80 11.81 -1.88 -9.46
N LYS A 81 12.15 -2.73 -10.43
CA LYS A 81 12.67 -4.09 -10.22
C LYS A 81 14.05 -4.14 -9.57
N TYR A 82 14.85 -3.11 -9.77
CA TYR A 82 16.26 -3.11 -9.40
C TYR A 82 16.52 -2.15 -8.25
N TYR A 83 17.55 -2.47 -7.46
CA TYR A 83 18.01 -1.63 -6.38
C TYR A 83 19.50 -1.79 -6.13
N ILE A 84 20.04 -0.88 -5.34
CA ILE A 84 21.36 -0.99 -4.72
C ILE A 84 21.20 -0.91 -3.20
N MET A 85 22.09 -1.58 -2.48
CA MET A 85 22.25 -1.40 -1.03
C MET A 85 23.50 -0.56 -0.80
N VAL A 86 23.33 0.57 -0.14
CA VAL A 86 24.41 1.52 0.14
C VAL A 86 24.55 1.63 1.65
N ASP A 87 25.75 1.43 2.17
CA ASP A 87 26.05 1.66 3.58
C ASP A 87 25.63 3.08 4.00
N LYS A 88 24.99 3.21 5.17
CA LYS A 88 24.47 4.48 5.69
C LYS A 88 25.56 5.56 5.83
N ASP A 89 26.79 5.16 6.07
CA ASP A 89 27.94 6.03 6.31
C ASP A 89 28.70 6.33 5.01
N ASN A 90 28.45 5.57 3.94
CA ASN A 90 29.02 5.83 2.63
C ASN A 90 28.26 6.95 1.89
N ARG A 91 28.57 8.19 2.25
CA ARG A 91 28.00 9.40 1.61
C ARG A 91 28.59 9.68 0.23
N ASP A 92 29.75 9.11 -0.08
CA ASP A 92 30.51 9.44 -1.28
C ASP A 92 29.91 8.82 -2.54
N ILE A 93 29.49 7.55 -2.47
CA ILE A 93 28.73 6.92 -3.56
C ILE A 93 27.45 7.71 -3.88
N ARG A 94 26.69 8.15 -2.87
CA ARG A 94 25.46 8.95 -3.08
C ARG A 94 25.76 10.26 -3.81
N ARG A 95 26.85 10.93 -3.42
CA ARG A 95 27.30 12.18 -4.04
C ARG A 95 27.75 11.97 -5.48
N GLU A 96 28.47 10.88 -5.76
CA GLU A 96 28.91 10.53 -7.12
C GLU A 96 27.75 10.12 -8.02
N LEU A 97 26.80 9.33 -7.52
CA LEU A 97 25.58 8.99 -8.26
C LEU A 97 24.79 10.25 -8.62
N ARG A 98 24.59 11.17 -7.66
CA ARG A 98 23.93 12.45 -7.93
C ARG A 98 24.66 13.27 -9.00
N LYS A 99 25.97 13.43 -8.85
CA LYS A 99 26.79 14.17 -9.82
C LYS A 99 26.75 13.50 -11.20
N GLY A 100 26.81 12.18 -11.27
CA GLY A 100 26.72 11.43 -12.51
C GLY A 100 25.37 11.61 -13.21
N MET A 101 24.25 11.56 -12.46
CA MET A 101 22.92 11.85 -13.00
C MET A 101 22.80 13.28 -13.55
N GLU A 102 23.35 14.27 -12.84
CA GLU A 102 23.38 15.68 -13.28
C GLU A 102 24.21 15.86 -14.56
N GLU A 103 25.40 15.24 -14.65
CA GLU A 103 26.29 15.34 -15.81
C GLU A 103 25.75 14.63 -17.05
N GLU A 104 25.12 13.47 -16.87
CA GLU A 104 24.59 12.65 -17.98
C GLU A 104 23.16 13.05 -18.37
N ASN A 105 22.49 13.89 -17.56
CA ASN A 105 21.07 14.20 -17.68
C ASN A 105 20.21 12.91 -17.72
N LYS A 106 20.44 12.00 -16.78
CA LYS A 106 19.76 10.69 -16.67
C LYS A 106 19.21 10.45 -15.27
N ASP A 107 18.07 9.78 -15.21
CA ASP A 107 17.44 9.35 -13.96
C ASP A 107 17.85 7.92 -13.60
N TRP A 108 19.00 7.76 -12.96
CA TRP A 108 19.46 6.43 -12.52
C TRP A 108 18.71 5.94 -11.27
N ILE A 109 18.37 6.84 -10.36
CA ILE A 109 17.64 6.55 -9.12
C ILE A 109 16.18 6.95 -9.31
N ILE A 110 15.25 6.09 -8.87
CA ILE A 110 13.83 6.43 -8.87
C ILE A 110 13.60 7.54 -7.85
N SER A 111 12.99 8.65 -8.27
CA SER A 111 12.85 9.88 -7.45
C SER A 111 12.22 9.63 -6.08
N SER A 112 11.20 8.77 -6.00
CA SER A 112 10.56 8.37 -4.74
C SER A 112 11.48 7.60 -3.78
N SER A 113 12.63 7.11 -4.27
CA SER A 113 13.63 6.34 -3.53
C SER A 113 14.92 7.12 -3.29
N ALA A 114 15.00 8.41 -3.62
CA ALA A 114 16.22 9.21 -3.48
C ALA A 114 16.75 9.30 -2.04
N THR A 115 15.86 9.23 -1.04
CA THR A 115 16.22 9.19 0.38
C THR A 115 16.74 7.81 0.81
N GLY A 116 16.33 6.76 0.10
CA GLY A 116 16.58 5.36 0.42
C GLY A 116 15.71 4.86 1.59
N ILE A 117 15.37 3.58 1.57
CA ILE A 117 14.70 2.89 2.68
C ILE A 117 15.78 2.36 3.62
N ARG A 118 15.74 2.73 4.90
CA ARG A 118 16.71 2.22 5.87
C ARG A 118 16.43 0.75 6.17
N LYS A 119 17.45 -0.10 5.99
CA LYS A 119 17.43 -1.52 6.36
C LYS A 119 18.72 -1.83 7.11
N GLY A 120 18.61 -1.98 8.44
CA GLY A 120 19.79 -2.08 9.32
C GLY A 120 20.72 -0.87 9.18
N ASP A 121 21.98 -1.15 8.84
CA ASP A 121 23.02 -0.16 8.58
C ASP A 121 23.19 0.21 7.10
N SER A 122 22.25 -0.20 6.26
CA SER A 122 22.22 0.14 4.84
C SER A 122 20.96 0.94 4.48
N TYR A 123 21.04 1.60 3.33
CA TYR A 123 19.91 2.15 2.63
C TYR A 123 19.69 1.39 1.34
N VAL A 124 18.45 0.96 1.12
CA VAL A 124 17.98 0.40 -0.13
C VAL A 124 17.50 1.53 -1.03
N ILE A 125 18.12 1.68 -2.19
CA ILE A 125 17.80 2.70 -3.19
C ILE A 125 17.33 2.00 -4.45
N ALA A 126 16.07 2.20 -4.83
CA ALA A 126 15.56 1.65 -6.08
C ALA A 126 16.15 2.41 -7.27
N VAL A 127 16.54 1.68 -8.31
CA VAL A 127 17.17 2.22 -9.52
C VAL A 127 16.36 1.91 -10.77
N SER A 128 16.47 2.74 -11.79
CA SER A 128 15.74 2.59 -13.04
C SER A 128 16.28 1.42 -13.87
N GLU A 129 15.45 0.84 -14.74
CA GLU A 129 15.91 -0.23 -15.64
C GLU A 129 17.02 0.27 -16.60
N GLN A 130 17.04 1.57 -16.91
CA GLN A 130 18.07 2.19 -17.73
C GLN A 130 19.43 2.21 -17.02
N ALA A 131 19.45 2.44 -15.70
CA ALA A 131 20.68 2.48 -14.92
C ALA A 131 21.45 1.16 -14.97
N VAL A 132 20.74 0.02 -15.03
CA VAL A 132 21.34 -1.32 -14.99
C VAL A 132 22.34 -1.57 -16.12
N ASN A 133 22.17 -0.89 -17.26
CA ASN A 133 23.07 -1.01 -18.41
C ASN A 133 23.92 0.27 -18.64
N ASP A 134 23.89 1.23 -17.72
CA ASP A 134 24.63 2.48 -17.85
C ASP A 134 26.08 2.30 -17.34
N GLU A 135 27.05 2.43 -18.25
CA GLU A 135 28.46 2.19 -17.93
C GLU A 135 29.00 3.10 -16.82
N LYS A 136 28.58 4.37 -16.79
CA LYS A 136 29.05 5.34 -15.79
C LYS A 136 28.46 5.03 -14.43
N PHE A 137 27.16 4.72 -14.38
CA PHE A 137 26.51 4.23 -13.16
C PHE A 137 27.21 2.97 -12.62
N LEU A 138 27.43 1.96 -13.47
CA LEU A 138 28.09 0.71 -13.08
C LEU A 138 29.53 0.94 -12.63
N SER A 139 30.25 1.87 -13.26
CA SER A 139 31.62 2.24 -12.86
C SER A 139 31.67 2.86 -11.45
N ILE A 140 30.68 3.67 -11.10
CA ILE A 140 30.54 4.24 -9.75
C ILE A 140 30.28 3.11 -8.77
N LEU A 141 29.33 2.21 -9.05
CA LEU A 141 29.03 1.09 -8.15
C LEU A 141 30.26 0.20 -7.90
N ASN A 142 31.01 -0.14 -8.96
CA ASN A 142 32.21 -0.96 -8.88
C ASN A 142 33.32 -0.31 -8.03
N LYS A 143 33.48 1.02 -8.10
CA LYS A 143 34.43 1.76 -7.25
C LYS A 143 34.15 1.61 -5.75
N TYR A 144 32.90 1.35 -5.39
CA TYR A 144 32.43 1.23 -4.00
C TYR A 144 32.00 -0.20 -3.64
N ASP A 145 32.45 -1.21 -4.40
CA ASP A 145 32.12 -2.62 -4.21
C ASP A 145 30.62 -2.89 -4.03
N THR A 146 29.80 -2.07 -4.70
CA THR A 146 28.34 -2.14 -4.67
C THR A 146 27.85 -2.79 -5.95
N GLN A 147 26.77 -3.56 -5.87
CA GLN A 147 26.17 -4.23 -7.04
C GLN A 147 24.69 -3.91 -7.16
N VAL A 148 24.20 -3.90 -8.41
CA VAL A 148 22.77 -3.90 -8.68
C VAL A 148 22.19 -5.24 -8.27
N LYS A 149 21.11 -5.20 -7.53
CA LYS A 149 20.32 -6.33 -7.09
C LYS A 149 18.91 -6.26 -7.69
N LYS A 150 18.24 -7.39 -7.78
CA LYS A 150 16.85 -7.46 -8.25
C LYS A 150 15.92 -7.80 -7.08
N PHE A 151 14.85 -7.03 -6.89
CA PHE A 151 13.83 -7.40 -5.91
C PHE A 151 13.13 -8.69 -6.33
N VAL A 152 12.85 -9.54 -5.35
CA VAL A 152 11.83 -10.58 -5.52
C VAL A 152 10.49 -9.94 -5.16
N TRP A 153 9.63 -9.82 -6.17
CA TRP A 153 8.36 -9.13 -6.03
C TRP A 153 7.25 -10.15 -5.88
N CYS A 154 6.44 -10.01 -4.84
CA CYS A 154 5.31 -10.87 -4.60
C CYS A 154 4.06 -10.04 -4.29
N TYR A 155 2.93 -10.50 -4.79
CA TYR A 155 1.62 -9.97 -4.44
C TYR A 155 0.86 -11.01 -3.64
N ILE A 156 0.38 -10.61 -2.46
CA ILE A 156 -0.57 -11.37 -1.68
C ILE A 156 -1.96 -10.88 -2.05
N ARG A 157 -2.82 -11.77 -2.54
CA ARG A 157 -4.23 -11.49 -2.80
C ARG A 157 -5.07 -12.12 -1.72
N PHE A 158 -5.91 -11.34 -1.04
CA PHE A 158 -6.85 -11.90 -0.07
C PHE A 158 -8.03 -12.57 -0.77
N GLU A 159 -8.40 -13.75 -0.28
CA GLU A 159 -9.38 -14.65 -0.88
C GLU A 159 -10.39 -15.12 0.15
N LYS A 160 -11.60 -15.38 -0.34
CA LYS A 160 -12.65 -16.08 0.39
C LYS A 160 -12.33 -17.58 0.43
N PRO A 161 -13.00 -18.38 1.29
CA PRO A 161 -12.89 -19.84 1.27
C PRO A 161 -13.18 -20.51 -0.08
N ASP A 162 -13.94 -19.85 -0.95
CA ASP A 162 -14.27 -20.31 -2.30
C ASP A 162 -13.27 -19.84 -3.38
N GLY A 163 -12.17 -19.16 -2.99
CA GLY A 163 -11.12 -18.68 -3.90
C GLY A 163 -11.44 -17.36 -4.62
N PHE A 164 -12.60 -16.74 -4.36
CA PHE A 164 -12.92 -15.42 -4.93
C PHE A 164 -12.23 -14.29 -4.16
N ARG A 165 -11.98 -13.17 -4.85
CA ARG A 165 -11.36 -11.96 -4.26
C ARG A 165 -12.11 -11.53 -3.00
N TYR A 166 -11.36 -11.29 -1.94
CA TYR A 166 -11.85 -10.83 -0.65
C TYR A 166 -11.14 -9.55 -0.22
N TRP A 167 -11.52 -9.06 0.96
CA TRP A 167 -10.89 -7.92 1.59
C TRP A 167 -10.79 -8.10 3.09
N ILE A 168 -9.82 -7.43 3.69
CA ILE A 168 -9.71 -7.29 5.14
C ILE A 168 -9.83 -5.81 5.54
N PRO A 169 -10.24 -5.53 6.79
CA PRO A 169 -10.17 -4.19 7.38
C PRO A 169 -8.78 -3.56 7.26
N GLU A 170 -8.74 -2.23 7.17
CA GLU A 170 -7.48 -1.48 7.16
C GLU A 170 -6.62 -1.75 8.41
N GLU A 171 -7.25 -1.82 9.60
CA GLU A 171 -6.54 -2.06 10.86
C GLU A 171 -5.77 -3.39 10.82
N ASP A 172 -6.42 -4.46 10.34
CA ASP A 172 -5.81 -5.78 10.19
C ASP A 172 -4.67 -5.75 9.16
N ALA A 173 -4.86 -5.05 8.04
CA ALA A 173 -3.85 -4.92 7.01
C ALA A 173 -2.62 -4.13 7.48
N VAL A 174 -2.82 -3.03 8.23
CA VAL A 174 -1.73 -2.22 8.80
C VAL A 174 -0.97 -3.02 9.85
N LYS A 175 -1.66 -3.79 10.69
CA LYS A 175 -1.01 -4.68 11.65
C LYS A 175 -0.13 -5.71 10.95
N MET A 176 -0.68 -6.40 9.96
CA MET A 176 0.07 -7.39 9.16
C MET A 176 1.25 -6.75 8.42
N LYS A 177 1.07 -5.56 7.84
CA LYS A 177 2.16 -4.79 7.22
C LYS A 177 3.31 -4.57 8.21
N ASN A 178 3.02 -4.07 9.40
CA ASN A 178 4.03 -3.76 10.41
C ASN A 178 4.76 -5.02 10.89
N GLU A 179 4.03 -6.13 11.03
CA GLU A 179 4.60 -7.43 11.38
C GLU A 179 5.54 -7.94 10.29
N LEU A 180 5.12 -7.92 9.02
CA LEU A 180 5.92 -8.32 7.87
C LEU A 180 7.18 -7.47 7.69
N GLU A 181 7.11 -6.16 7.91
CA GLU A 181 8.26 -5.25 7.76
C GLU A 181 9.36 -5.51 8.81
N ASN A 182 9.06 -6.20 9.91
CA ASN A 182 10.07 -6.64 10.88
C ASN A 182 10.89 -7.84 10.38
N ASN A 183 10.46 -8.53 9.33
CA ASN A 183 11.23 -9.63 8.76
C ASN A 183 12.50 -9.11 8.05
N GLU A 184 13.65 -9.73 8.30
CA GLU A 184 14.93 -9.29 7.75
C GLU A 184 14.97 -9.34 6.23
N SER A 185 14.33 -10.33 5.60
CA SER A 185 14.31 -10.52 4.15
C SER A 185 13.32 -9.61 3.41
N ILE A 186 12.41 -8.93 4.13
CA ILE A 186 11.41 -8.01 3.55
C ILE A 186 11.96 -6.59 3.51
N ILE A 187 12.00 -5.96 2.33
CA ILE A 187 12.44 -4.58 2.16
C ILE A 187 11.29 -3.58 2.33
N THR A 188 10.13 -3.84 1.70
CA THR A 188 8.93 -3.02 1.89
C THR A 188 7.66 -3.83 1.71
N VAL A 189 6.60 -3.39 2.39
CA VAL A 189 5.23 -3.86 2.18
C VAL A 189 4.35 -2.66 1.83
N SER A 190 3.56 -2.78 0.76
CA SER A 190 2.57 -1.79 0.34
C SER A 190 1.19 -2.42 0.32
N ILE A 191 0.22 -1.77 0.95
CA ILE A 191 -1.16 -2.25 1.00
C ILE A 191 -1.90 -1.83 -0.28
N ASP A 192 -2.64 -2.75 -0.87
CA ASP A 192 -3.47 -2.52 -2.06
C ASP A 192 -4.95 -2.33 -1.67
N TYR A 193 -5.48 -1.16 -1.98
CA TYR A 193 -6.84 -0.75 -1.62
C TYR A 193 -7.83 -1.20 -2.71
N ILE A 194 -8.96 -1.75 -2.30
CA ILE A 194 -10.09 -1.92 -3.21
C ILE A 194 -10.77 -0.57 -3.35
N ASN A 195 -10.53 0.11 -4.48
CA ASN A 195 -11.35 1.24 -4.87
C ASN A 195 -12.68 0.68 -5.38
N ASP A 196 -13.71 0.67 -4.52
CA ASP A 196 -15.09 0.52 -4.97
C ASP A 196 -15.43 1.77 -5.83
N GLN A 197 -15.29 1.66 -7.15
CA GLN A 197 -15.85 2.63 -8.11
C GLN A 197 -17.33 2.33 -8.37
#